data_AF-C3YCK2-F1
#
_entry.id   AF-C3YCK2-F1
#
_cell.length_a   1.000
_cell.length_b   1.000
_cell.length_c   1.000
_cell.angle_alpha   90.00
_cell.angle_beta   90.00
_cell.angle_gamma   90.00
#
_symmetry.space_group_name_H-M   'P 1'
#
loop_
_entity.id
_entity.type
_entity.pdbx_description
1 polymer ?
#
loop_
_entity_poly.entity_id
_entity_poly.type
_entity_poly.pdbx_seq_one_letter_code
_entity_poly.pdbx_strand_id
1 'polypeptide(L)'
;MRLANGVRALLDPSTTQHLSILLDPPAPIFGNNWRALADELGLCFQDICYIETKHNPTEMVLEMYRKNTPTANTEQIHRALLDIDRPDAADLLRPTCVESQGTME
;
A
#
# COMPACT_ATOMS: atom_id res chain seq x y z
N MET A 1 -21.64 -23.68 -4.73
CA MET A 1 -20.69 -23.59 -3.59
C MET A 1 -19.48 -22.78 -4.04
N ARG A 2 -19.32 -21.54 -3.59
CA ARG A 2 -18.11 -20.74 -3.84
C ARG A 2 -17.18 -20.90 -2.64
N LEU A 3 -16.13 -21.69 -2.82
CA LEU A 3 -14.99 -21.72 -1.91
C LEU A 3 -14.04 -20.60 -2.32
N ALA A 4 -14.00 -19.51 -1.54
CA ALA A 4 -12.90 -18.54 -1.56
C ALA A 4 -12.88 -17.72 -0.27
N ASN A 5 -12.90 -18.38 0.90
CA ASN A 5 -12.45 -17.76 2.16
C ASN A 5 -10.93 -17.90 2.29
N GLY A 6 -10.21 -17.46 1.25
CA GLY A 6 -8.76 -17.33 1.27
C GLY A 6 -8.42 -15.87 1.56
N VAL A 7 -8.00 -15.59 2.80
CA VAL A 7 -7.30 -14.38 3.28
C VAL A 7 -7.36 -13.21 2.29
N ARG A 8 -8.40 -12.36 2.36
CA ARG A 8 -8.49 -11.18 1.50
C ARG A 8 -7.22 -10.35 1.71
N ALA A 9 -6.45 -10.15 0.64
CA ALA A 9 -5.41 -9.13 0.63
C ALA A 9 -6.10 -7.76 0.81
N LEU A 10 -5.41 -6.85 1.50
CA LEU A 10 -5.96 -5.52 1.78
C LEU A 10 -6.13 -4.70 0.49
N LEU A 11 -5.31 -5.03 -0.51
CA LEU A 11 -5.30 -4.46 -1.86
C LEU A 11 -5.31 -5.61 -2.87
N ASP A 12 -5.82 -5.34 -4.08
CA ASP A 12 -5.68 -6.28 -5.17
C ASP A 12 -4.21 -6.38 -5.63
N PRO A 13 -3.82 -7.48 -6.30
CA PRO A 13 -2.43 -7.68 -6.72
C PRO A 13 -1.92 -6.62 -7.70
N SER A 14 -2.78 -6.04 -8.54
CA SER A 14 -2.36 -5.05 -9.53
C SER A 14 -2.02 -3.71 -8.85
N THR A 15 -2.84 -3.28 -7.91
CA THR A 15 -2.56 -2.09 -7.10
C THR A 15 -1.27 -2.27 -6.29
N THR A 16 -1.09 -3.45 -5.68
CA THR A 16 0.14 -3.78 -4.93
C THR A 16 1.38 -3.71 -5.83
N GLN A 17 1.31 -4.27 -7.04
CA GLN A 17 2.41 -4.22 -7.99
C GLN A 17 2.76 -2.80 -8.43
N HIS A 18 1.76 -1.95 -8.69
CA HIS A 18 2.00 -0.54 -9.03
C HIS A 18 2.63 0.23 -7.87
N LEU A 19 2.18 -0.02 -6.64
CA LEU A 19 2.81 0.55 -5.44
C LEU A 19 4.29 0.14 -5.33
N SER A 20 4.62 -1.13 -5.58
CA SER A 20 6.01 -1.58 -5.58
C SER A 20 6.87 -0.86 -6.62
N ILE A 21 6.36 -0.64 -7.85
CA ILE A 21 7.09 0.12 -8.88
C ILE A 21 7.39 1.54 -8.40
N LEU A 22 6.43 2.14 -7.68
CA LEU A 22 6.50 3.50 -7.19
C LEU A 22 7.39 3.64 -5.96
N LEU A 23 7.38 2.67 -5.04
CA LEU A 23 7.96 2.77 -3.69
C LEU A 23 9.23 1.93 -3.47
N ASP A 24 9.59 1.06 -4.41
CA ASP A 24 10.80 0.22 -4.35
C ASP A 24 11.84 0.70 -5.38
N PRO A 25 12.36 1.95 -5.28
CA PRO A 25 13.29 2.45 -6.27
C PRO A 25 14.62 1.67 -6.25
N PRO A 26 15.28 1.50 -7.41
CA PRO A 26 16.53 0.73 -7.52
C PRO A 26 17.73 1.40 -6.81
N ALA A 27 17.60 2.66 -6.42
CA ALA A 27 18.60 3.39 -5.64
C ALA A 27 17.89 4.12 -4.49
N PRO A 28 18.58 4.45 -3.39
CA PRO A 28 18.00 5.21 -2.29
C PRO A 28 17.61 6.61 -2.78
N ILE A 29 16.32 6.78 -3.10
CA ILE A 29 15.72 8.09 -3.36
C ILE A 29 15.31 8.64 -1.99
N PHE A 30 15.59 9.92 -1.76
CA PHE A 30 15.28 10.59 -0.50
C PHE A 30 13.82 10.32 -0.06
N GLY A 31 13.68 9.77 1.15
CA GLY A 31 12.48 9.79 1.99
C GLY A 31 11.29 8.95 1.52
N ASN A 32 10.81 9.14 0.31
CA ASN A 32 9.40 8.87 -0.02
C ASN A 32 9.21 7.45 -0.63
N ASN A 33 9.73 6.44 0.06
CA ASN A 33 9.76 5.04 -0.37
C ASN A 33 9.07 4.11 0.65
N TRP A 34 9.13 2.79 0.41
CA TRP A 34 8.51 1.77 1.27
C TRP A 34 8.87 1.91 2.76
N ARG A 35 10.08 2.42 3.08
CA ARG A 35 10.53 2.58 4.46
C ARG A 35 9.74 3.66 5.18
N ALA A 36 9.55 4.83 4.55
CA ALA A 36 8.73 5.89 5.14
C ALA A 36 7.27 5.44 5.25
N LEU A 37 6.76 4.67 4.28
CA LEU A 37 5.43 4.07 4.40
C LEU A 37 5.35 3.14 5.61
N ALA A 38 6.37 2.31 5.85
CA ALA A 38 6.43 1.41 7.00
C ALA A 38 6.42 2.18 8.33
N ASP A 39 7.21 3.26 8.41
CA ASP A 39 7.26 4.14 9.58
C ASP A 39 5.89 4.80 9.85
N GLU A 40 5.23 5.37 8.82
CA GLU A 40 3.90 5.99 8.96
C GLU A 40 2.80 4.97 9.33
N LEU A 41 2.91 3.73 8.85
CA LEU A 41 2.01 2.63 9.23
C LEU A 41 2.33 2.04 10.60
N GLY A 42 3.36 2.54 11.29
CA GLY A 42 3.72 2.15 12.65
C GLY A 42 4.39 0.78 12.76
N LEU A 43 5.05 0.30 11.70
CA LEU A 43 5.85 -0.92 11.78
C LEU A 43 7.06 -0.69 12.69
N CYS A 44 7.40 -1.69 13.49
CA CYS A 44 8.51 -1.56 14.42
C CYS A 44 9.85 -1.71 13.68
N PHE A 45 10.93 -1.24 14.32
CA PHE A 45 12.29 -1.35 13.78
C PHE A 45 12.66 -2.78 13.35
N GLN A 46 12.24 -3.80 14.11
CA GLN A 46 12.51 -5.20 13.79
C GLN A 46 11.81 -5.64 12.49
N ASP A 47 10.57 -5.20 12.27
CA ASP A 47 9.84 -5.48 11.03
C ASP A 47 10.53 -4.82 9.84
N ILE A 48 10.92 -3.56 10.00
CA ILE A 48 11.63 -2.79 8.96
C ILE A 48 12.95 -3.46 8.60
N CYS A 49 13.77 -3.85 9.57
CA CYS A 49 15.02 -4.56 9.31
C CYS A 49 14.80 -5.92 8.63
N TYR A 50 13.71 -6.62 8.95
CA TYR A 50 13.36 -7.86 8.25
C TYR A 50 12.99 -7.58 6.79
N ILE A 51 12.23 -6.51 6.53
CA ILE A 51 11.79 -6.10 5.18
C ILE A 51 12.98 -5.71 4.29
N GLU A 52 14.01 -5.05 4.84
CA GLU A 52 15.24 -4.69 4.11
C GLU A 52 15.93 -5.91 3.45
N THR A 53 15.72 -7.10 3.99
CA THR A 53 16.30 -8.34 3.45
C THR A 53 15.51 -8.94 2.28
N LYS A 54 14.37 -8.34 1.91
CA LYS A 54 13.43 -8.87 0.91
C LYS A 54 13.59 -8.18 -0.44
N HIS A 55 13.18 -8.89 -1.48
CA HIS A 55 13.19 -8.39 -2.86
C HIS A 55 11.93 -7.58 -3.22
N ASN A 56 10.90 -7.66 -2.38
CA ASN A 56 9.57 -7.06 -2.56
C ASN A 56 9.15 -6.27 -1.29
N PRO A 57 9.89 -5.21 -0.92
CA PRO A 57 9.72 -4.58 0.38
C PRO A 57 8.35 -3.92 0.56
N THR A 58 7.80 -3.25 -0.45
CA THR A 58 6.44 -2.68 -0.38
C THR A 58 5.36 -3.74 -0.10
N GLU A 59 5.41 -4.88 -0.79
CA GLU A 59 4.46 -5.98 -0.56
C GLU A 59 4.56 -6.49 0.89
N MET A 60 5.78 -6.63 1.41
CA MET A 60 6.01 -7.07 2.78
C MET A 60 5.52 -6.03 3.81
N VAL A 61 5.68 -4.73 3.56
CA VAL A 61 5.10 -3.67 4.41
C VAL A 61 3.60 -3.84 4.53
N LEU A 62 2.90 -4.00 3.41
CA LEU A 62 1.44 -4.16 3.37
C LEU A 62 0.98 -5.45 4.07
N GLU A 63 1.73 -6.55 3.90
CA GLU A 63 1.45 -7.82 4.55
C GLU A 63 1.61 -7.72 6.07
N MET A 64 2.73 -7.14 6.53
CA MET A 64 3.04 -6.97 7.95
C MET A 64 2.07 -6.00 8.61
N TYR A 65 1.75 -4.88 7.95
CA TYR A 65 0.74 -3.94 8.42
C TYR A 65 -0.62 -4.63 8.67
N ARG A 66 -1.10 -5.41 7.70
CA ARG A 66 -2.35 -6.18 7.84
C ARG A 66 -2.29 -7.20 8.97
N LYS A 67 -1.15 -7.88 9.16
CA LYS A 67 -0.98 -8.90 10.21
C LYS A 67 -0.92 -8.28 11.61
N ASN A 68 -0.22 -7.15 11.74
CA ASN A 68 0.08 -6.53 13.03
C ASN A 68 -1.01 -5.56 13.49
N THR A 69 -1.86 -5.07 12.58
CA THR A 69 -2.89 -4.06 12.87
C THR A 69 -4.30 -4.64 12.71
N PRO A 70 -5.04 -4.89 13.82
CA PRO A 70 -6.38 -5.47 13.76
C PRO A 70 -7.41 -4.63 12.98
N THR A 71 -7.21 -3.31 12.94
CA THR A 71 -8.09 -2.35 12.25
C THR A 71 -7.57 -1.93 10.88
N ALA A 72 -6.60 -2.67 10.32
CA ALA A 72 -5.97 -2.34 9.05
C ALA A 72 -7.01 -2.12 7.95
N ASN A 73 -6.98 -0.94 7.36
CA ASN A 73 -7.83 -0.58 6.23
C ASN A 73 -7.05 0.18 5.16
N THR A 74 -7.65 0.27 3.99
CA THR A 74 -7.09 0.92 2.81
C THR A 74 -6.96 2.43 2.95
N GLU A 75 -7.85 3.08 3.73
CA GLU A 75 -7.82 4.53 3.95
C GLU A 75 -6.57 4.95 4.74
N GLN A 76 -6.16 4.14 5.72
CA GLN A 76 -4.92 4.39 6.46
C GLN A 76 -3.67 4.30 5.55
N ILE A 77 -3.67 3.38 4.58
CA ILE A 77 -2.59 3.31 3.58
C ILE A 77 -2.63 4.55 2.68
N HIS A 78 -3.80 4.91 2.17
CA HIS A 78 -3.99 6.11 1.37
C HIS A 78 -3.49 7.35 2.10
N ARG A 79 -3.83 7.51 3.38
CA ARG A 79 -3.38 8.63 4.20
C ARG A 79 -1.87 8.62 4.42
N ALA A 80 -1.28 7.47 4.78
CA ALA A 80 0.16 7.34 4.96
C ALA A 80 0.94 7.68 3.69
N LEU A 81 0.43 7.30 2.51
CA LEU A 81 1.03 7.67 1.22
C LEU A 81 1.03 9.18 0.98
N LEU A 82 -0.03 9.89 1.39
CA LEU A 82 -0.06 11.36 1.34
C LEU A 82 0.92 11.98 2.33
N ASP A 83 1.03 11.44 3.54
CA ASP A 83 1.90 11.96 4.59
C ASP A 83 3.40 11.77 4.25
N ILE A 84 3.76 10.75 3.46
CA ILE A 84 5.12 10.58 2.90
C ILE A 84 5.34 11.30 1.56
N ASP A 85 4.46 12.22 1.18
CA ASP A 85 4.55 13.01 -0.06
C ASP A 85 4.58 12.12 -1.33
N ARG A 86 3.69 11.12 -1.38
CA ARG A 86 3.43 10.23 -2.53
C ARG A 86 1.95 10.25 -2.97
N PRO A 87 1.46 11.41 -3.45
CA PRO A 87 0.08 11.50 -3.96
C PRO A 87 -0.15 10.62 -5.19
N ASP A 88 0.88 10.39 -6.01
CA ASP A 88 0.86 9.49 -7.17
C ASP A 88 0.54 8.04 -6.78
N ALA A 89 1.08 7.58 -5.65
CA ALA A 89 0.78 6.26 -5.10
C ALA A 89 -0.59 6.24 -4.42
N ALA A 90 -0.96 7.31 -3.71
CA ALA A 90 -2.26 7.43 -3.03
C ALA A 90 -3.42 7.38 -4.04
N ASP A 91 -3.28 8.00 -5.20
CA ASP A 91 -4.32 8.03 -6.24
C ASP A 91 -4.72 6.64 -6.74
N LEU A 92 -3.84 5.63 -6.64
CA LEU A 92 -4.16 4.24 -6.99
C LEU A 92 -5.23 3.62 -6.08
N LEU A 93 -5.37 4.15 -4.87
CA LEU A 93 -6.29 3.65 -3.84
C LEU A 93 -7.62 4.40 -3.83
N ARG A 94 -7.72 5.49 -4.60
CA ARG A 94 -8.99 6.20 -4.73
C ARG A 94 -10.01 5.25 -5.35
N PRO A 95 -11.24 5.19 -4.81
CA PRO A 95 -12.34 4.60 -5.55
C PRO A 95 -12.36 5.30 -6.89
N THR A 96 -12.28 4.54 -7.99
CA THR A 96 -12.55 5.11 -9.30
C THR A 96 -13.92 5.74 -9.18
N CYS A 97 -13.97 7.08 -9.18
CA CYS A 97 -15.19 7.77 -9.49
C CYS A 97 -15.51 7.30 -10.89
N VAL A 98 -16.35 6.27 -11.01
CA VAL A 98 -17.13 6.07 -12.21
C VAL A 98 -17.83 7.40 -12.36
N GLU A 99 -17.33 8.23 -13.27
CA GLU A 99 -18.10 9.30 -13.86
C GLU A 99 -19.36 8.59 -14.36
N SER A 100 -20.39 8.61 -13.53
CA SER A 100 -21.74 8.40 -13.97
C SER A 100 -22.00 9.61 -14.84
N GLN A 101 -21.58 9.53 -16.10
CA GLN A 101 -22.09 10.38 -17.14
C GLN A 101 -23.60 10.11 -17.15
N GLY A 102 -24.30 10.91 -16.34
CA GLY A 102 -25.73 11.04 -16.40
C GLY A 102 -26.05 11.52 -17.80
N THR A 103 -26.63 10.62 -18.58
CA THR A 103 -27.44 10.98 -19.73
C THR A 103 -28.50 11.99 -19.29
N MET A 104 -28.48 13.18 -19.87
CA MET A 104 -29.56 14.19 -19.94
C MET A 104 -28.97 15.33 -20.79
N GLU A 105 -29.39 15.65 -22.01
CA GLU A 105 -30.61 15.40 -22.78
C GLU A 105 -30.30 15.18 -24.27
#